data_AF-A0A915HY45-F1
#
_entry.id   AF-A0A915HY45-F1
#
_cell.length_a   1.000
_cell.length_b   1.000
_cell.length_c   1.000
_cell.angle_alpha   90.00
_cell.angle_beta   90.00
_cell.angle_gamma   90.00
#
_symmetry.space_group_name_H-M   'P 1'
#
loop_
_entity.id
_entity.type
_entity.pdbx_description
1 polymer ?
#
loop_
_entity_poly.entity_id
_entity_poly.type
_entity_poly.pdbx_seq_one_letter_code
_entity_poly.pdbx_strand_id
1 'polypeptide(L)'
;MARSVYDVSWSSFRNKLRYKAIAHGVTFEDVDESGSTQSCSACGSKDSTTRPKGIAGLRIREWACSDCGVEHDRDTNAALNILRCGRASPVPDERPATYAIAVQAGRASISAHYPLRHSDGSNSGG
;
A
#
# COMPACT_ATOMS: atom_id res chain seq x y z
N MET A 1 11.51 -20.53 -19.94
CA MET A 1 11.44 -19.05 -19.98
C MET A 1 12.06 -18.51 -18.70
N ALA A 2 13.09 -17.67 -18.79
CA ALA A 2 13.77 -17.11 -17.62
C ALA A 2 13.10 -15.79 -17.22
N ARG A 3 12.66 -15.70 -15.96
CA ARG A 3 12.22 -14.43 -15.36
C ARG A 3 13.47 -13.55 -15.17
N SER A 4 13.41 -12.26 -15.50
CA SER A 4 14.60 -11.41 -15.46
C SER A 4 15.14 -11.31 -14.02
N VAL A 5 16.46 -11.14 -13.86
CA VAL A 5 17.08 -10.96 -12.53
C VAL A 5 16.44 -9.80 -11.78
N TYR A 6 16.07 -8.73 -12.49
CA TYR A 6 15.40 -7.56 -11.93
C TYR A 6 14.04 -7.90 -11.30
N ASP A 7 13.21 -8.70 -11.97
CA ASP A 7 11.91 -9.13 -11.45
C ASP A 7 12.03 -9.97 -10.18
N VAL A 8 13.07 -10.82 -10.13
CA VAL A 8 13.36 -11.68 -8.98
C VAL A 8 13.85 -10.87 -7.79
N SER A 9 14.69 -9.85 -8.03
CA SER A 9 15.16 -8.95 -6.96
C SER A 9 14.03 -8.11 -6.37
N TRP A 10 13.14 -7.54 -7.20
CA TRP A 10 12.04 -6.70 -6.72
C TRP A 10 10.99 -7.50 -5.93
N SER A 11 10.61 -8.68 -6.42
CA SER A 11 9.70 -9.58 -5.69
C SER A 11 10.30 -10.03 -4.35
N SER A 12 11.59 -10.34 -4.31
CA SER A 12 12.30 -10.69 -3.07
C SER A 12 12.35 -9.54 -2.07
N PHE A 13 12.49 -8.30 -2.56
CA PHE A 13 12.46 -7.11 -1.71
C PHE A 13 11.09 -6.89 -1.08
N ARG A 14 10.01 -6.94 -1.88
CA ARG A 14 8.63 -6.83 -1.38
C ARG A 14 8.29 -7.92 -0.35
N ASN A 15 8.74 -9.15 -0.58
CA ASN A 15 8.55 -10.24 0.37
C ASN A 15 9.20 -9.96 1.74
N LYS A 16 10.39 -9.35 1.76
CA LYS A 16 11.06 -8.96 3.02
C LYS A 16 10.29 -7.85 3.74
N LEU A 17 9.78 -6.86 3.01
CA LEU A 17 8.94 -5.80 3.58
C LEU A 17 7.66 -6.37 4.21
N ARG A 18 6.96 -7.23 3.48
CA ARG A 18 5.75 -7.91 3.97
C ARG A 18 6.04 -8.73 5.23
N TYR A 19 7.11 -9.53 5.21
CA TYR A 19 7.54 -10.30 6.36
C TYR A 19 7.78 -9.44 7.60
N LYS A 20 8.50 -8.31 7.45
CA LYS A 20 8.75 -7.38 8.56
C LYS A 20 7.50 -6.66 9.02
N ALA A 21 6.62 -6.23 8.12
CA ALA A 21 5.36 -5.59 8.47
C ALA A 21 4.49 -6.50 9.35
N ILE A 22 4.29 -7.75 8.93
CA ILE A 22 3.54 -8.76 9.69
C ILE A 22 4.18 -9.01 11.06
N ALA A 23 5.51 -9.11 11.13
CA ALA A 23 6.24 -9.31 12.39
C ALA A 23 6.04 -8.16 13.40
N HIS A 24 5.73 -6.95 12.92
CA HIS A 24 5.45 -5.78 13.73
C HIS A 24 3.95 -5.45 13.86
N GLY A 25 3.05 -6.32 13.37
CA GLY A 25 1.60 -6.09 13.42
C GLY A 25 1.12 -4.97 12.49
N VAL A 26 1.89 -4.63 11.46
CA VAL A 26 1.56 -3.61 10.46
C VAL A 26 1.00 -4.27 9.21
N THR A 27 -0.07 -3.72 8.65
CA THR A 27 -0.64 -4.15 7.37
C THR A 27 0.27 -3.77 6.21
N PHE A 28 0.50 -4.71 5.29
CA PHE A 28 1.23 -4.49 4.05
C PHE A 28 0.33 -4.78 2.86
N GLU A 29 0.22 -3.81 1.95
CA GLU A 29 -0.59 -3.88 0.75
C GLU A 29 0.24 -3.40 -0.46
N ASP A 30 0.20 -4.18 -1.54
CA ASP A 30 0.76 -3.78 -2.83
C ASP A 30 -0.28 -2.90 -3.55
N VAL A 31 0.12 -1.72 -4.02
CA VAL A 31 -0.75 -0.79 -4.77
C VAL A 31 -0.25 -0.62 -6.20
N ASP A 32 -1.14 -0.22 -7.11
CA ASP A 32 -0.74 0.18 -8.45
C ASP A 32 0.00 1.53 -8.40
N GLU A 33 1.30 1.49 -8.70
CA GLU A 33 2.21 2.63 -8.70
C GLU A 33 2.17 3.45 -10.00
N SER A 34 1.41 2.98 -11.00
CA SER A 34 1.32 3.59 -12.32
C SER A 34 0.89 5.05 -12.25
N GLY A 35 1.76 5.95 -12.74
CA GLY A 35 1.50 7.39 -12.75
C GLY A 35 1.64 8.10 -11.40
N SER A 36 2.17 7.45 -10.38
CA SER A 36 2.45 8.05 -9.06
C SER A 36 3.45 9.22 -9.14
N THR A 37 4.46 9.14 -10.00
CA THR A 37 5.40 10.24 -10.26
C THR A 37 4.82 11.35 -11.14
N GLN A 38 3.65 11.09 -11.75
CA GLN A 38 3.04 11.94 -12.75
C GLN A 38 1.80 12.69 -12.23
N SER A 39 1.23 12.32 -11.09
CA SER A 39 0.06 13.02 -10.55
C SER A 39 0.51 14.06 -9.54
N CYS A 40 -0.12 15.23 -9.50
CA CYS A 40 0.08 16.16 -8.39
C CYS A 40 -0.53 15.56 -7.13
N SER A 41 0.26 15.36 -6.08
CA SER A 41 -0.22 14.81 -4.81
C SER A 41 -1.16 15.75 -4.04
N ALA A 42 -1.09 17.06 -4.31
CA ALA A 42 -1.96 18.05 -3.66
C ALA A 42 -3.34 18.14 -4.34
N CYS A 43 -3.40 18.35 -5.65
CA CYS A 43 -4.66 18.56 -6.38
C CYS A 43 -5.14 17.35 -7.21
N GLY A 44 -4.29 16.35 -7.43
CA GLY A 44 -4.62 15.16 -8.22
C GLY A 44 -4.48 15.33 -9.74
N SER A 45 -4.09 16.52 -10.23
CA SER A 45 -3.96 16.73 -11.68
C SER A 45 -2.91 15.84 -12.33
N LYS A 46 -3.28 15.29 -13.48
CA LYS A 46 -2.41 14.51 -14.38
C LYS A 46 -2.04 15.28 -15.65
N ASP A 47 -2.48 16.53 -15.80
CA ASP A 47 -2.26 17.29 -17.04
C ASP A 47 -1.42 18.55 -16.84
N SER A 48 -0.83 18.71 -15.65
CA SER A 48 0.07 19.81 -15.37
C SER A 48 1.16 19.94 -16.44
N THR A 49 1.27 21.13 -17.02
CA THR A 49 2.14 21.42 -18.18
C THR A 49 3.61 21.44 -17.81
N THR A 50 3.91 21.88 -16.59
CA THR A 50 5.23 21.94 -15.96
C THR A 50 5.75 20.59 -15.47
N ARG A 51 4.93 19.53 -15.52
CA ARG A 51 5.29 18.23 -14.97
C ARG A 51 6.42 17.57 -15.78
N PRO A 52 7.38 16.90 -15.12
CA PRO A 52 8.35 16.04 -15.79
C PRO A 52 7.67 14.91 -16.60
N LYS A 53 8.04 14.77 -17.88
CA LYS A 53 7.53 13.71 -18.78
C LYS A 53 8.67 13.06 -19.57
N GLY A 54 8.53 11.77 -19.83
CA GLY A 54 9.50 10.97 -20.59
C GLY A 54 10.88 10.87 -19.94
N ILE A 55 11.84 10.32 -20.69
CA ILE A 55 13.23 10.10 -20.21
C ILE A 55 13.90 11.42 -19.83
N ALA A 56 13.66 12.49 -20.59
CA ALA A 56 14.21 13.81 -20.31
C ALA A 56 13.72 14.37 -18.95
N GLY A 57 12.46 14.11 -18.60
CA GLY A 57 11.89 14.49 -17.31
C GLY A 57 12.46 13.74 -16.11
N LEU A 58 13.10 12.59 -16.30
CA LEU A 58 13.68 11.80 -15.18
C LEU A 58 14.82 12.53 -14.46
N ARG A 59 15.39 13.59 -15.04
CA ARG A 59 16.42 14.41 -14.36
C ARG A 59 15.83 15.51 -13.51
N ILE A 60 14.58 15.89 -13.75
CA ILE A 60 13.90 16.94 -12.99
C ILE A 60 13.49 16.35 -11.65
N ARG A 61 14.04 16.94 -10.58
CA ARG A 61 13.77 16.57 -9.19
C ARG A 61 12.67 17.42 -8.58
N GLU A 62 12.66 18.70 -8.95
CA GLU A 62 11.74 19.69 -8.41
C GLU A 62 10.91 20.30 -9.53
N TRP A 63 9.62 20.49 -9.30
CA TRP A 63 8.71 21.15 -10.23
C TRP A 63 7.52 21.76 -9.50
N ALA A 64 6.99 22.87 -10.01
CA ALA A 64 5.76 23.47 -9.50
C ALA A 64 4.56 22.97 -10.32
N CYS A 65 3.48 22.58 -9.67
CA CYS A 65 2.25 22.20 -10.36
C CYS A 65 1.61 23.42 -11.03
N SER A 66 1.35 23.36 -12.34
CA SER A 66 0.73 24.46 -13.09
C SER A 66 -0.71 24.73 -12.67
N ASP A 67 -1.38 23.76 -12.05
CA ASP A 67 -2.81 23.85 -11.75
C ASP A 67 -3.10 24.33 -10.33
N CYS A 68 -2.23 24.01 -9.36
CA CYS A 68 -2.40 24.44 -7.97
C CYS A 68 -1.20 25.20 -7.39
N GLY A 69 -0.11 25.35 -8.14
CA GLY A 69 1.06 26.13 -7.75
C GLY A 69 1.99 25.45 -6.73
N VAL A 70 1.63 24.30 -6.17
CA VAL A 70 2.47 23.64 -5.16
C VAL A 70 3.80 23.18 -5.77
N GLU A 71 4.88 23.37 -5.02
CA GLU A 71 6.20 22.85 -5.37
C GLU A 71 6.35 21.41 -4.89
N HIS A 72 6.91 20.57 -5.76
CA HIS A 72 7.07 19.15 -5.53
C HIS A 72 8.51 18.72 -5.70
N ASP A 73 9.06 18.04 -4.70
CA ASP A 73 10.08 17.02 -4.92
C ASP A 73 9.42 15.76 -5.51
N ARG A 74 10.03 15.20 -6.56
CA ARG A 74 9.47 14.07 -7.32
C ARG A 74 9.24 12.83 -6.47
N ASP A 75 10.21 12.48 -5.63
CA ASP A 75 10.18 11.23 -4.87
C ASP A 75 9.16 11.37 -3.72
N THR A 76 9.10 12.54 -3.07
CA THR A 76 8.09 12.89 -2.06
C THR A 76 6.68 12.90 -2.66
N ASN A 77 6.49 13.51 -3.83
CA ASN A 77 5.21 13.54 -4.52
C ASN A 77 4.73 12.13 -4.88
N ALA A 78 5.64 11.27 -5.38
CA ALA A 78 5.33 9.88 -5.69
C ALA A 78 4.90 9.12 -4.43
N ALA A 79 5.62 9.26 -3.32
CA ALA A 79 5.28 8.62 -2.05
C ALA A 79 3.89 9.04 -1.53
N LEU A 80 3.55 10.33 -1.63
CA LEU A 80 2.22 10.82 -1.25
C LEU A 80 1.10 10.26 -2.14
N ASN A 81 1.36 10.10 -3.43
CA ASN A 81 0.40 9.45 -4.34
C ASN A 81 0.23 7.95 -4.02
N ILE A 82 1.31 7.23 -3.72
CA ILE A 82 1.24 5.83 -3.27
C ILE A 82 0.43 5.70 -1.98
N LEU A 83 0.66 6.59 -1.00
CA LEU A 83 -0.13 6.64 0.24
C LEU A 83 -1.62 6.87 -0.05
N ARG A 84 -1.93 7.79 -0.98
CA ARG A 84 -3.32 8.06 -1.39
C ARG A 84 -3.96 6.84 -2.04
N CYS A 85 -3.25 6.12 -2.91
CA CYS A 85 -3.73 4.86 -3.50
C CYS A 85 -4.01 3.81 -2.43
N GLY A 86 -3.08 3.62 -1.48
CA GLY A 86 -3.25 2.65 -0.38
C GLY A 86 -4.41 2.98 0.54
N ARG A 87 -4.69 4.27 0.79
CA ARG A 87 -5.87 4.70 1.57
C ARG A 87 -7.19 4.56 0.82
N ALA A 88 -7.16 4.59 -0.51
CA ALA A 88 -8.34 4.43 -1.35
C ALA A 88 -8.69 2.95 -1.58
N SER A 89 -7.76 2.03 -1.32
CA SER A 89 -8.03 0.60 -1.39
C SER A 89 -9.04 0.22 -0.30
N PRO A 90 -10.16 -0.44 -0.65
CA PRO A 90 -11.03 -1.00 0.35
C PRO A 90 -10.27 -2.15 1.01
N VAL A 91 -9.63 -1.88 2.14
CA VAL A 91 -9.05 -2.94 2.97
C VAL A 91 -10.21 -3.88 3.30
N PRO A 92 -10.20 -5.16 2.87
CA PRO A 92 -11.07 -6.12 3.51
C PRO A 92 -10.73 -6.06 5.00
N ASP A 93 -11.73 -5.94 5.88
CA ASP A 93 -11.56 -6.13 7.33
C ASP A 93 -11.24 -7.62 7.59
N GLU A 94 -10.12 -8.08 7.05
CA GLU A 94 -9.43 -9.30 7.43
C GLU A 94 -8.27 -8.84 8.31
N ARG A 95 -8.62 -8.34 9.50
CA ARG A 95 -7.69 -8.40 10.64
C ARG A 95 -7.10 -9.81 10.62
N PRO A 96 -5.77 -9.99 10.46
CA PRO A 96 -5.22 -11.32 10.52
C PRO A 96 -5.58 -11.87 11.89
N ALA A 97 -6.25 -13.03 11.92
CA ALA A 97 -6.45 -13.78 13.14
C ALA A 97 -5.12 -13.76 13.89
N THR A 98 -5.11 -13.28 15.13
CA THR A 98 -3.94 -13.40 15.99
C THR A 98 -3.63 -14.88 16.07
N TYR A 99 -2.65 -15.36 15.32
CA TYR A 99 -2.21 -16.74 15.39
C TYR A 99 -1.52 -16.92 16.74
N ALA A 100 -2.28 -17.33 17.76
CA ALA A 100 -1.71 -17.90 18.96
C ALA A 100 -1.14 -19.27 18.56
N ILE A 101 0.19 -19.40 18.52
CA ILE A 101 0.83 -20.71 18.37
C ILE A 101 0.61 -21.47 19.68
N ALA A 102 -0.47 -22.23 19.77
CA ALA A 102 -0.65 -23.23 20.83
C ALA A 102 0.18 -24.47 20.45
N VAL A 103 1.37 -24.60 21.05
CA VAL A 103 2.16 -25.83 20.96
C VAL A 103 1.53 -26.86 21.92
N GLN A 104 0.55 -27.63 21.46
CA GLN A 104 0.10 -28.81 22.19
C GLN A 104 0.96 -30.00 21.77
N ALA A 105 1.54 -30.69 22.76
CA ALA A 105 2.44 -31.81 22.62
C ALA A 105 2.08 -32.77 21.47
N GLY A 106 2.91 -32.78 20.42
CA GLY A 106 3.06 -33.91 19.51
C GLY A 106 2.16 -33.98 18.27
N ARG A 107 1.27 -33.02 18.00
CA ARG A 107 0.52 -32.96 16.73
C ARG A 107 0.23 -31.51 16.35
N ALA A 108 0.79 -31.06 15.24
CA ALA A 108 0.48 -29.74 14.67
C ALA A 108 -0.89 -29.79 13.99
N SER A 109 -1.95 -29.35 14.69
CA SER A 109 -3.21 -28.97 14.06
C SER A 109 -3.36 -27.46 14.10
N ILE A 110 -3.56 -26.86 12.93
CA ILE A 110 -3.94 -25.45 12.81
C ILE A 110 -5.44 -25.40 13.10
N SER A 111 -5.85 -24.98 14.30
CA SER A 111 -7.26 -24.73 14.59
C SER A 111 -7.51 -23.23 14.69
N ALA A 112 -8.30 -22.72 13.75
CA ALA A 112 -8.76 -21.34 13.76
C ALA A 112 -9.87 -21.20 14.81
N HIS A 113 -9.58 -20.55 15.93
CA HIS A 113 -10.61 -20.12 16.87
C HIS A 113 -11.10 -18.73 16.47
N TYR A 114 -12.29 -18.66 15.89
CA TYR A 114 -13.02 -17.41 15.72
C TYR A 114 -13.79 -17.12 17.02
N PRO A 115 -13.63 -15.96 17.67
CA PRO A 115 -14.52 -15.58 18.74
C PRO A 115 -15.93 -15.39 18.17
N LEU A 116 -16.90 -16.13 18.72
CA LEU A 116 -18.31 -15.97 18.35
C LEU A 116 -18.75 -14.55 18.68
N ARG A 117 -19.20 -13.83 17.65
CA ARG A 117 -19.77 -12.49 17.77
C ARG A 117 -21.05 -12.58 18.60
N HIS A 118 -21.06 -11.99 19.80
CA HIS A 118 -22.31 -11.66 20.48
C HIS A 118 -23.05 -10.65 19.61
N SER A 119 -24.16 -11.10 19.03
CA SER A 119 -25.10 -10.29 18.30
C SER A 119 -25.88 -9.42 19.30
N ASP A 120 -25.40 -8.22 19.56
CA ASP A 120 -26.23 -7.20 20.19
C ASP A 120 -27.21 -6.70 19.14
N GLY A 121 -28.36 -7.39 19.09
CA GLY A 121 -29.57 -6.84 18.51
C GLY A 121 -30.07 -5.72 19.42
N SER A 122 -30.14 -4.51 18.89
CA SER A 122 -31.02 -3.47 19.42
C SER A 122 -31.83 -2.88 18.29
N ASN A 123 -33.12 -3.20 18.34
CA ASN A 123 -34.22 -2.70 17.56
C ASN A 123 -34.69 -1.34 18.13
N SER A 124 -35.43 -0.61 17.29
CA SER A 124 -36.49 0.36 17.59
C SER A 124 -36.16 1.83 17.89
N GLY A 125 -36.71 2.71 17.03
CA GLY A 125 -37.67 3.73 17.49
C GLY A 125 -37.28 5.18 17.24
N GLY A 126 -38.04 5.87 16.37
CA GLY A 126 -38.02 7.32 16.18
C GLY A 126 -38.57 7.73 14.81
#